data_AF-A0A920QGF3-F1
#
_entry.id   AF-A0A920QGF3-F1
#
_cell.length_a   1.000
_cell.length_b   1.000
_cell.length_c   1.000
_cell.angle_alpha   90.00
_cell.angle_beta   90.00
_cell.angle_gamma   90.00
#
_symmetry.space_group_name_H-M   'P 1'
#
loop_
_entity.id
_entity.type
_entity.pdbx_description
1 polymer ?
#
loop_
_entity_poly.entity_id
_entity_poly.type
_entity_poly.pdbx_seq_one_letter_code
_entity_poly.pdbx_strand_id
1 'polypeptide(L)' 'MGHAGAIISGGHGTAEEKMNALREAGIHVINSLDEIGIKMLEVFGKA' A
#
# COMPACT_ATOMS: atom_id res chain seq x y z
N MET A 1 6.76 9.78 11.25
CA MET A 1 6.91 8.60 12.13
C MET A 1 6.71 9.07 13.58
N GLY A 2 5.52 8.88 14.15
CA GLY A 2 5.20 9.28 15.54
C GLY A 2 4.51 8.18 16.38
N HIS A 3 4.10 7.09 15.72
CA HIS A 3 3.60 5.87 16.38
C HIS A 3 4.80 5.00 16.79
N ALA A 4 4.77 4.38 17.97
CA ALA A 4 5.90 3.61 18.49
C ALA A 4 6.37 2.47 17.54
N GLY A 5 5.43 1.84 16.83
CA GLY A 5 5.73 0.78 15.85
C GLY A 5 6.00 1.28 14.43
N ALA A 6 5.90 2.57 14.15
CA ALA A 6 6.22 3.13 12.85
C ALA A 6 7.75 3.36 12.79
N ILE A 7 8.50 2.27 12.57
CA ILE A 7 9.97 2.25 12.56
C ILE A 7 10.50 1.32 11.46
N ILE A 8 11.60 1.73 10.82
CA ILE A 8 12.43 0.89 9.96
C ILE A 8 13.70 0.57 10.76
N SER A 9 14.02 -0.71 10.93
CA SER A 9 15.19 -1.14 11.73
C SER A 9 15.88 -2.33 11.07
N GLY A 10 17.21 -2.36 11.11
CA GLY A 10 17.99 -3.42 10.48
C GLY A 10 17.72 -3.58 8.97
N GLY A 11 17.29 -2.52 8.29
CA GLY A 11 16.91 -2.55 6.87
C GLY A 11 15.51 -3.10 6.56
N HIS A 12 14.73 -3.50 7.58
CA HIS A 12 13.41 -4.12 7.41
C HIS A 12 12.28 -3.18 7.80
N GLY A 13 11.10 -3.41 7.23
CA GLY A 13 9.87 -2.67 7.55
C GLY A 13 9.65 -1.45 6.66
N THR A 14 10.34 -1.37 5.52
CA THR A 14 10.16 -0.28 4.56
C THR A 14 8.76 -0.32 3.93
N ALA A 15 8.30 0.82 3.43
CA ALA A 15 7.02 0.87 2.73
C ALA A 15 7.08 0.09 1.41
N GLU A 16 8.21 0.17 0.69
CA GLU A 16 8.43 -0.53 -0.58
C GLU A 16 8.35 -2.06 -0.43
N GLU A 17 9.02 -2.62 0.58
CA GLU A 17 8.98 -4.06 0.87
C GLU A 17 7.53 -4.55 1.05
N LYS A 18 6.73 -3.81 1.82
CA LYS A 18 5.31 -4.13 2.07
C LYS A 18 4.47 -3.99 0.80
N MET A 19 4.68 -2.93 0.04
CA MET A 19 3.97 -2.71 -1.22
C MET A 19 4.26 -3.82 -2.24
N ASN A 20 5.52 -4.27 -2.35
CA ASN A 20 5.89 -5.34 -3.27
C ASN A 20 5.27 -6.67 -2.87
N ALA A 21 5.32 -7.05 -1.58
CA ALA A 21 4.68 -8.27 -1.09
C ALA A 21 3.16 -8.28 -1.34
N LEU A 22 2.48 -7.14 -1.18
CA LEU A 22 1.06 -7.02 -1.50
C LEU A 22 0.78 -7.15 -3.01
N ARG A 23 1.61 -6.54 -3.87
CA ARG A 23 1.49 -6.68 -5.34
C ARG A 23 1.70 -8.13 -5.78
N GLU A 24 2.69 -8.82 -5.22
CA GLU A 24 2.95 -10.25 -5.47
C GLU A 24 1.78 -11.14 -5.06
N ALA A 25 1.06 -10.78 -3.99
CA ALA A 25 -0.17 -11.43 -3.57
C ALA A 25 -1.40 -11.07 -4.45
N GLY A 26 -1.23 -10.26 -5.51
CA GLY A 26 -2.31 -9.83 -6.40
C GLY A 26 -3.17 -8.70 -5.85
N ILE A 27 -2.74 -8.01 -4.79
CA ILE A 27 -3.47 -6.90 -4.20
C ILE A 27 -3.19 -5.61 -4.99
N HIS A 28 -4.23 -4.82 -5.22
CA HIS A 28 -4.08 -3.49 -5.81
C HIS A 28 -3.37 -2.55 -4.83
N VAL A 29 -2.17 -2.08 -5.21
CA VAL A 29 -1.38 -1.12 -4.44
C VAL A 29 -1.25 0.18 -5.24
N ILE A 30 -1.59 1.28 -4.60
CA ILE A 30 -1.47 2.65 -5.13
C ILE A 30 -0.26 3.36 -4.54
N ASN A 31 0.24 4.41 -5.20
CA ASN A 31 1.43 5.12 -4.74
C ASN A 31 1.10 6.43 -4.00
N SER A 32 -0.13 6.92 -4.12
CA SER A 32 -0.58 8.14 -3.44
C SER A 32 -1.97 7.96 -2.84
N LEU A 33 -2.24 8.65 -1.74
CA LEU A 33 -3.50 8.49 -0.98
C LEU A 33 -4.73 9.02 -1.73
N ASP A 34 -4.56 10.01 -2.61
CA ASP A 34 -5.63 10.53 -3.45
C ASP A 34 -6.10 9.54 -4.52
N GLU A 35 -5.29 8.53 -4.85
CA GLU A 35 -5.65 7.47 -5.81
C GLU A 35 -6.62 6.42 -5.21
N ILE A 36 -6.82 6.39 -3.88
CA ILE A 36 -7.64 5.35 -3.21
C ILE A 36 -9.03 5.26 -3.87
N GLY A 37 -9.72 6.39 -3.99
CA GLY A 37 -11.08 6.43 -4.54
C GLY A 37 -11.13 6.00 -6.01
N ILE A 38 -10.14 6.43 -6.81
CA ILE A 38 -10.04 6.07 -8.23
C ILE A 38 -9.84 4.56 -8.37
N LYS A 39 -8.92 3.97 -7.60
CA LYS A 39 -8.66 2.54 -7.65
C LYS A 39 -9.87 1.71 -7.18
N MET A 40 -10.57 2.17 -6.15
CA MET A 40 -11.81 1.53 -5.71
C MET A 40 -12.88 1.55 -6.81
N LEU A 41 -13.06 2.68 -7.49
CA LEU A 41 -14.00 2.78 -8.61
C LEU A 41 -13.61 1.85 -9.78
N GLU A 42 -12.33 1.73 -10.10
CA GLU A 42 -11.83 0.81 -11.13
C GLU A 42 -12.16 -0.66 -10.81
N VAL A 43 -12.02 -1.06 -9.54
CA VAL A 43 -12.22 -2.44 -9.09
C VAL A 43 -13.70 -2.78 -8.88
N PHE A 44 -14.48 -1.87 -8.28
CA PHE A 44 -15.85 -2.14 -7.84
C PHE A 44 -16.93 -1.42 -8.66
N GLY A 45 -16.59 -0.34 -9.37
CA GLY A 45 -17.52 0.61 -9.99
C GLY A 45 -18.17 0.15 -11.29
N LYS A 46 -18.26 -1.15 -11.54
CA LYS A 46 -19.01 -1.69 -12.69
C LYS A 46 -20.43 -2.03 -12.24
N ALA A 47 -21.38 -1.22 -12.69
CA ALA A 47 -22.78 -1.58 -12.92
C ALA A 47 -23.09 -1.27 -14.39
#